data_AF-A0A7C6GK31-F1
#
_entry.id   AF-A0A7C6GK31-F1
#
_cell.length_a   1.000
_cell.length_b   1.000
_cell.length_c   1.000
_cell.angle_alpha   90.00
_cell.angle_beta   90.00
_cell.angle_gamma   90.00
#
_symmetry.space_group_name_H-M   'P 1'
#
loop_
_entity.id
_entity.type
_entity.pdbx_description
1 polymer ?
#
loop_
_entity_poly.entity_id
_entity_poly.type
_entity_poly.pdbx_seq_one_letter_code
_entity_poly.pdbx_strand_id
1 'polypeptide(L)' 'MNTPSLEDLLAKVDSRYSLVVTAAKRARQIIIESDPSEDGAIGAVSTALEEILQGKTFPVQQPYSN' A
#
# COMPACT_ATOMS: atom_id res chain seq x y z
N MET A 1 9.41 -16.42 -3.34
CA MET A 1 8.31 -15.46 -3.13
C MET A 1 8.31 -15.06 -1.67
N ASN A 2 8.75 -13.85 -1.35
CA ASN A 2 8.75 -13.33 0.01
C ASN A 2 7.64 -12.28 0.09
N THR A 3 6.38 -12.75 0.01
CA THR A 3 5.22 -11.87 0.21
C THR A 3 5.16 -11.51 1.69
N PRO A 4 5.00 -10.23 2.05
CA PRO A 4 4.90 -9.83 3.45
C PRO A 4 3.77 -10.59 4.14
N SER A 5 4.02 -11.05 5.37
CA SER A 5 3.00 -11.76 6.14
C SER A 5 1.82 -10.81 6.40
N LEU A 6 0.60 -11.30 6.18
CA LEU A 6 -0.61 -10.53 6.44
C LEU A 6 -0.69 -10.08 7.90
N GLU A 7 -0.22 -10.91 8.84
CA GLU A 7 -0.21 -10.59 10.26
C GLU A 7 0.67 -9.37 10.57
N ASP A 8 1.87 -9.30 9.98
CA ASP A 8 2.80 -8.18 10.16
C ASP A 8 2.24 -6.87 9.60
N LEU A 9 1.54 -6.95 8.47
CA LEU A 9 0.85 -5.80 7.87
C LEU A 9 -0.31 -5.32 8.74
N LEU A 10 -1.07 -6.26 9.32
CA LEU A 10 -2.17 -5.93 10.23
C LEU A 10 -1.69 -5.34 11.55
N ALA A 11 -0.46 -5.63 11.99
CA ALA A 11 0.14 -4.95 13.13
C ALA A 11 0.50 -3.47 12.85
N LYS A 12 0.52 -3.05 11.58
CA LYS A 12 0.83 -1.65 11.15
C LYS A 12 -0.40 -0.80 10.84
N VAL A 13 -1.60 -1.39 10.80
CA VAL A 13 -2.82 -0.73 10.37
C VAL A 13 -3.99 -1.05 11.31
N ASP A 14 -4.95 -0.14 11.43
CA ASP A 14 -6.04 -0.31 12.40
C ASP A 14 -7.03 -1.42 12.00
N SER A 15 -7.16 -1.72 10.71
CA SER A 15 -8.06 -2.75 10.22
C SER A 15 -7.66 -3.30 8.85
N ARG A 16 -8.15 -4.51 8.54
CA ARG A 16 -8.01 -5.14 7.21
C ARG A 16 -8.51 -4.24 6.07
N TYR A 17 -9.60 -3.51 6.28
CA TYR A 17 -10.14 -2.59 5.28
C TYR A 17 -9.20 -1.40 5.03
N SER A 18 -8.63 -0.85 6.11
CA SER A 18 -7.65 0.23 6.02
C SER A 18 -6.39 -0.22 5.26
N LEU A 19 -5.92 -1.45 5.50
CA LEU A 19 -4.80 -2.05 4.75
C LEU A 19 -5.08 -2.10 3.25
N VAL A 20 -6.23 -2.64 2.86
CA VAL A 20 -6.61 -2.80 1.44
C VAL A 20 -6.72 -1.44 0.74
N VAL A 21 -7.40 -0.48 1.36
CA VAL A 21 -7.60 0.86 0.78
C VAL A 21 -6.26 1.59 0.67
N THR A 22 -5.40 1.49 1.67
CA THR A 22 -4.08 2.15 1.69
C THR A 22 -3.15 1.55 0.65
N ALA A 23 -3.06 0.22 0.58
CA ALA A 23 -2.27 -0.46 -0.43
C ALA A 23 -2.74 -0.13 -1.86
N ALA A 24 -4.06 -0.11 -2.10
CA ALA A 24 -4.62 0.25 -3.41
C ALA A 24 -4.36 1.71 -3.80
N LYS A 25 -4.52 2.66 -2.86
CA LYS A 25 -4.19 4.08 -3.09
C LYS A 25 -2.71 4.25 -3.41
N ARG A 26 -1.84 3.61 -2.64
CA ARG A 26 -0.39 3.70 -2.84
C ARG A 26 0.06 3.04 -4.14
N ALA A 27 -0.47 1.87 -4.48
CA ALA A 27 -0.20 1.22 -5.76
C ALA A 27 -0.55 2.12 -6.96
N ARG A 28 -1.67 2.86 -6.89
CA ARG A 28 -2.02 3.84 -7.94
C ARG A 28 -1.02 4.99 -8.02
N GLN A 29 -0.53 5.51 -6.89
CA GLN A 29 0.51 6.53 -6.88
C GLN A 29 1.79 6.01 -7.54
N ILE A 30 2.23 4.80 -7.18
CA ILE A 30 3.39 4.15 -7.77
C ILE A 30 3.22 4.05 -9.29
N ILE A 31 2.03 3.64 -9.78
CA ILE A 31 1.75 3.57 -11.21
C ILE A 31 1.81 4.94 -11.89
N ILE A 32 1.31 6.00 -11.25
CA ILE A 32 1.33 7.38 -11.79
C ILE A 32 2.75 7.96 -11.78
N GLU A 33 3.54 7.64 -10.75
CA GLU A 33 4.94 8.04 -10.60
C GLU A 33 5.86 7.24 -11.53
N SER A 34 5.44 6.03 -11.95
CA SER A 34 6.18 5.18 -12.87
C SER A 34 6.04 5.68 -14.30
N ASP A 35 7.13 5.62 -15.06
CA ASP A 35 7.10 5.95 -16.49
C ASP A 35 6.21 4.93 -17.23
N PRO A 36 5.27 5.36 -18.10
CA PRO A 36 4.39 4.47 -18.86
C PRO A 36 5.15 3.50 -19.78
N SER A 37 6.45 3.73 -20.01
CA SER A 37 7.33 2.87 -20.81
C SER A 37 7.89 1.68 -20.02
N GLU A 38 7.85 1.74 -18.68
CA GLU A 38 8.30 0.66 -17.81
C GLU A 38 7.11 -0.16 -17.32
N ASP A 39 7.35 -1.45 -17.10
CA ASP A 39 6.50 -2.37 -16.35
C ASP A 39 6.27 -1.93 -14.88
N GLY A 40 6.39 -0.65 -14.52
CA GLY A 40 6.27 -0.12 -13.16
C GLY A 40 4.89 -0.35 -12.51
N ALA A 41 3.89 -0.73 -13.30
CA ALA A 41 2.62 -1.23 -12.78
C ALA A 41 2.69 -2.69 -12.28
N ILE A 42 3.60 -3.50 -12.82
CA ILE A 42 3.82 -4.88 -12.43
C ILE A 42 4.40 -4.89 -11.02
N GLY A 43 3.62 -5.38 -10.06
CA GLY A 43 4.06 -5.47 -8.67
C GLY A 43 3.86 -4.19 -7.86
N ALA A 44 3.21 -3.15 -8.39
CA ALA A 44 2.92 -1.91 -7.63
C ALA A 44 2.18 -2.18 -6.31
N VAL A 45 1.31 -3.20 -6.28
CA VAL A 45 0.64 -3.64 -5.05
C VAL A 45 1.62 -4.31 -4.08
N SER A 46 2.53 -5.14 -4.58
CA SER A 46 3.56 -5.78 -3.75
C SER A 46 4.49 -4.73 -3.13
N THR A 47 4.93 -3.75 -3.93
CA THR A 47 5.74 -2.62 -3.46
C THR A 47 4.99 -1.80 -2.42
N ALA A 48 3.71 -1.51 -2.64
CA ALA A 48 2.89 -0.80 -1.66
C ALA A 48 2.79 -1.56 -0.32
N LEU A 49 2.62 -2.89 -0.35
CA LEU A 49 2.58 -3.70 0.88
C LEU A 49 3.94 -3.71 1.60
N GLU A 50 5.05 -3.77 0.87
CA GLU A 50 6.40 -3.66 1.46
C GLU A 50 6.63 -2.28 2.11
N GLU A 51 6.20 -1.20 1.47
CA GLU A 51 6.29 0.15 2.04
C GLU A 51 5.45 0.29 3.32
N ILE A 52 4.26 -0.31 3.36
CA ILE A 52 3.42 -0.35 4.57
C ILE A 52 4.15 -1.12 5.68
N LEU A 53 4.74 -2.28 5.36
CA LEU A 53 5.50 -3.08 6.32
C LEU A 53 6.71 -2.30 6.87
N GLN A 54 7.41 -1.55 6.02
CA GLN A 54 8.53 -0.68 6.39
C GLN A 54 8.10 0.58 7.14
N GLY A 55 6.79 0.86 7.26
CA GLY A 55 6.26 2.07 7.89
C GLY A 55 6.54 3.35 7.10
N LYS A 56 6.78 3.24 5.79
CA LYS A 56 6.99 4.39 4.88
C LYS A 56 5.67 5.00 4.44
N THR A 57 4.59 4.22 4.46
CA THR A 57 3.25 4.67 4.09
C THR A 57 2.29 4.40 5.25
N PHE A 58 1.55 5.43 5.63
CA PHE A 58 0.57 5.35 6.71
C PHE A 58 -0.83 5.35 6.11
N PRO A 59 -1.74 4.52 6.64
CA PRO A 59 -3.15 4.66 6.31
C PRO A 59 -3.59 6.07 6.71
N VAL A 60 -3.85 6.91 5.71
CA VAL A 60 -4.44 8.23 5.97
C VAL A 60 -5.83 7.93 6.51
N GLN A 61 -5.99 8.01 7.83
CA GLN A 61 -7.30 8.12 8.45
C GLN A 61 -7.94 9.34 7.80
N GLN A 62 -8.81 9.12 6.81
CA GLN A 62 -9.63 10.23 6.33
C GLN A 62 -10.51 10.59 7.52
N PRO A 63 -10.35 11.76 8.13
CA PRO A 63 -11.31 12.18 9.14
C PRO A 63 -12.65 12.22 8.40
N TYR A 64 -13.60 11.40 8.84
CA TYR A 64 -14.99 11.57 8.46
C TYR A 64 -15.39 12.95 8.96
N SER A 65 -15.26 13.97 8.11
CA SER A 65 -15.92 15.25 8.32
C SER A 65 -17.40 15.00 8.09
N ASN A 66 -18.14 14.95 9.19
CA ASN A 66 -19.59 15.05 9.21
C ASN A 66 -19.99 16.52 9.34
#